data_AF-A0A6P6XUJ6-F1
#
_entry.id   AF-A0A6P6XUJ6-F1
#
_cell.length_a   1.000
_cell.length_b   1.000
_cell.length_c   1.000
_cell.angle_alpha   90.00
_cell.angle_beta   90.00
_cell.angle_gamma   90.00
#
_symmetry.space_group_name_H-M   'P 1'
#
loop_
_entity.id
_entity.type
_entity.pdbx_description
1 polymer ?
#
loop_
_entity_poly.entity_id
_entity_poly.type
_entity_poly.pdbx_seq_one_letter_code
_entity_poly.pdbx_strand_id
1 'polypeptide(L)'
;MATNVMKNTYSLFGLIELPDYRYTNYHIINESHSWNTDVTKFAGFQNSFAFERAFVPIGNWVQLQTQLYWSYCFPISIAYVLIIFGIKHLMYNRQAFNLRKLLMLWNLFLAIFSILGTYRCLPEFIHIIQTDGIRASYTKSTYYADYRLSVWYLFFTVSKAFELIDTMFIVLRK
;
A
#
# COMPACT_ATOMS: atom_id res chain seq x y z
N MET A 1 -24.88 -29.40 -0.60
CA MET A 1 -24.39 -29.26 -1.98
C MET A 1 -23.07 -28.51 -1.89
N ALA A 2 -21.95 -29.22 -1.90
CA ALA A 2 -20.62 -28.65 -1.68
C ALA A 2 -20.28 -27.73 -2.87
N THR A 3 -20.31 -26.43 -2.63
CA THR A 3 -19.85 -25.43 -3.60
C THR A 3 -18.38 -25.67 -3.87
N ASN A 4 -18.05 -25.97 -5.12
CA ASN A 4 -16.69 -26.03 -5.65
C ASN A 4 -15.97 -24.72 -5.31
N VAL A 5 -15.26 -24.71 -4.19
CA VAL A 5 -14.26 -23.70 -3.88
C VAL A 5 -13.16 -23.93 -4.91
N MET A 6 -13.15 -23.15 -5.99
CA MET A 6 -11.99 -23.07 -6.86
C MET A 6 -10.80 -22.79 -5.96
N LYS A 7 -9.94 -23.80 -5.76
CA LYS A 7 -8.69 -23.65 -5.02
C LYS A 7 -7.81 -22.75 -5.88
N ASN A 8 -7.95 -21.44 -5.73
CA ASN A 8 -6.95 -20.52 -6.23
C ASN A 8 -5.64 -20.94 -5.57
N THR A 9 -4.67 -21.37 -6.38
CA THR A 9 -3.29 -21.55 -5.94
C THR A 9 -2.55 -20.27 -6.28
N TYR A 10 -1.68 -19.81 -5.39
CA TYR A 10 -0.72 -18.77 -5.74
C TYR A 10 0.67 -19.38 -5.74
N SER A 11 1.49 -18.96 -6.70
CA SER A 11 2.88 -19.39 -6.77
C SER A 11 3.72 -18.52 -5.83
N LEU A 12 4.14 -19.11 -4.71
CA LEU A 12 5.11 -18.51 -3.81
C LEU A 12 6.46 -18.48 -4.52
N PHE A 13 6.89 -17.27 -4.90
CA PHE A 13 8.15 -17.00 -5.61
C PHE A 13 8.30 -17.68 -6.99
N GLY A 14 7.22 -18.15 -7.62
CA GLY A 14 7.33 -18.92 -8.86
C GLY A 14 7.75 -20.38 -8.66
N LEU A 15 7.90 -20.82 -7.40
CA LEU A 15 8.54 -22.10 -7.05
C LEU A 15 7.59 -23.08 -6.33
N ILE A 16 6.70 -22.58 -5.48
CA ILE A 16 5.83 -23.41 -4.64
C ILE A 16 4.39 -22.96 -4.81
N GLU A 17 3.52 -23.84 -5.31
CA GLU A 17 2.08 -23.56 -5.35
C GLU A 17 1.46 -23.85 -3.99
N LEU A 18 0.97 -22.80 -3.33
CA LEU A 18 0.27 -22.92 -2.06
C LEU A 18 -1.23 -22.67 -2.25
N PRO A 19 -2.10 -23.42 -1.54
CA PRO A 19 -3.53 -23.15 -1.53
C PRO A 19 -3.80 -21.75 -0.94
N ASP A 20 -4.55 -20.94 -1.68
CA ASP A 20 -4.91 -19.59 -1.27
C ASP A 20 -6.15 -19.59 -0.37
N TYR A 21 -5.92 -19.55 0.94
CA TYR A 21 -6.99 -19.42 1.94
C TYR A 21 -7.37 -17.96 2.25
N ARG A 22 -6.85 -16.98 1.50
CA ARG A 22 -7.13 -15.57 1.78
C ARG A 22 -8.58 -15.23 1.43
N TYR A 23 -9.32 -14.76 2.43
CA TYR A 23 -10.71 -14.30 2.30
C TYR A 23 -10.88 -13.12 1.33
N THR A 24 -9.79 -12.43 0.98
CA THR A 24 -9.79 -11.30 0.03
C THR A 24 -10.20 -11.72 -1.38
N ASN A 25 -9.84 -12.93 -1.84
CA ASN A 25 -10.20 -13.37 -3.18
C ASN A 25 -11.71 -13.52 -3.40
N TYR A 26 -12.47 -13.86 -2.36
CA TYR A 26 -13.91 -14.17 -2.49
C TYR A 26 -14.83 -12.95 -2.42
N HIS A 27 -14.38 -11.85 -1.81
CA HIS A 27 -15.22 -10.68 -1.56
C HIS A 27 -14.73 -9.39 -2.21
N ILE A 28 -13.50 -9.39 -2.72
CA ILE A 28 -12.82 -8.15 -3.09
C ILE A 28 -12.43 -8.14 -4.57
N ILE A 29 -12.13 -9.29 -5.16
CA ILE A 29 -11.62 -9.39 -6.53
C ILE A 29 -12.69 -10.06 -7.40
N ASN A 30 -13.54 -9.24 -8.02
CA ASN A 30 -14.30 -9.68 -9.18
C ASN A 30 -13.54 -9.14 -10.41
N GLU A 31 -13.20 -9.99 -11.38
CA GLU A 31 -12.55 -9.54 -12.63
C GLU A 31 -13.38 -8.46 -13.35
N SER A 32 -14.68 -8.38 -13.03
CA SER A 32 -15.65 -7.39 -13.50
C SER A 32 -15.99 -6.29 -12.47
N HIS A 33 -15.11 -5.98 -11.51
CA HIS A 33 -15.35 -4.86 -10.59
C HIS A 33 -15.45 -3.53 -11.35
N SER A 34 -16.64 -2.91 -11.32
CA SER A 34 -16.86 -1.57 -11.87
C SER A 34 -16.71 -0.53 -10.76
N TRP A 35 -15.72 0.36 -10.92
CA TRP A 35 -15.55 1.50 -10.04
C TRP A 35 -16.76 2.42 -10.17
N ASN A 36 -17.38 2.76 -9.04
CA ASN A 36 -18.48 3.69 -9.04
C ASN A 36 -17.94 5.13 -9.16
N THR A 37 -18.30 5.82 -10.25
CA THR A 37 -17.84 7.18 -10.54
C THR A 37 -18.64 8.25 -9.80
N ASP A 38 -19.77 7.87 -9.19
CA ASP A 38 -20.59 8.77 -8.40
C ASP A 38 -20.01 8.96 -7.00
N VAL A 39 -19.24 10.04 -6.90
CA VAL A 39 -18.53 10.49 -5.69
C VAL A 39 -19.45 10.89 -4.53
N THR A 40 -20.75 11.07 -4.78
CA THR A 40 -21.72 11.48 -3.74
C THR A 40 -22.22 10.32 -2.88
N LYS A 41 -22.01 9.08 -3.35
CA LYS A 41 -22.42 7.85 -2.66
C LYS A 41 -21.49 7.44 -1.51
N PHE A 42 -20.29 8.01 -1.46
CA PHE A 42 -19.25 7.69 -0.48
C PHE A 42 -19.01 8.87 0.44
N ALA A 43 -18.67 8.62 1.69
CA ALA A 43 -18.46 9.69 2.64
C ALA A 43 -17.11 10.38 2.41
N GLY A 44 -16.99 11.60 2.98
CA GLY A 44 -15.83 12.44 2.80
C GLY A 44 -15.94 13.42 1.63
N PHE A 45 -14.78 13.87 1.12
CA PHE A 45 -14.74 14.95 0.13
C PHE A 45 -15.32 14.48 -1.20
N GLN A 46 -16.28 15.24 -1.75
CA GLN A 46 -16.91 14.94 -3.04
C GLN A 46 -16.00 15.25 -4.24
N ASN A 47 -14.93 16.00 -4.05
CA ASN A 47 -13.99 16.31 -5.11
C ASN A 47 -13.13 15.08 -5.47
N SER A 48 -12.82 14.92 -6.76
CA SER A 48 -11.81 13.97 -7.23
C SER A 48 -10.68 14.70 -7.95
N PHE A 49 -9.45 14.29 -7.69
CA PHE A 49 -8.29 14.79 -8.41
C PHE A 49 -8.15 14.08 -9.77
N ALA A 50 -7.44 14.72 -10.71
CA ALA A 50 -7.22 14.14 -12.04
C ALA A 50 -6.46 12.81 -11.98
N PHE A 51 -5.48 12.70 -11.08
CA PHE A 51 -4.72 11.46 -10.90
C PHE A 51 -5.57 10.33 -10.28
N GLU A 52 -6.49 10.66 -9.37
CA GLU A 52 -7.42 9.66 -8.80
C GLU A 52 -8.30 9.09 -9.92
N ARG A 53 -8.81 9.94 -10.83
CA ARG A 53 -9.60 9.48 -11.98
C ARG A 53 -8.78 8.68 -12.98
N ALA A 54 -7.51 9.02 -13.18
CA ALA A 54 -6.60 8.27 -14.04
C ALA A 54 -6.34 6.84 -13.52
N PHE A 55 -6.58 6.58 -12.24
CA PHE A 55 -6.46 5.24 -11.68
C PHE A 55 -7.64 4.32 -12.04
N VAL A 56 -8.85 4.85 -12.24
CA VAL A 56 -10.05 4.04 -12.53
C VAL A 56 -9.84 2.95 -13.59
N PRO A 57 -9.27 3.23 -14.80
CA PRO A 57 -9.07 2.20 -15.81
C PRO A 57 -8.00 1.15 -15.44
N ILE A 58 -7.03 1.53 -14.60
CA ILE A 58 -5.85 0.71 -14.27
C ILE A 58 -6.00 0.05 -12.88
N GLY A 59 -6.96 0.49 -12.08
CA GLY A 59 -7.09 0.15 -10.67
C GLY A 59 -7.29 -1.33 -10.46
N ASN A 60 -8.16 -1.97 -11.24
CA ASN A 60 -8.39 -3.41 -11.17
C ASN A 60 -7.10 -4.19 -11.45
N TRP A 61 -6.34 -3.78 -12.46
CA TRP A 61 -5.08 -4.42 -12.80
C TRP A 61 -4.05 -4.25 -11.69
N VAL A 62 -3.82 -3.03 -11.20
CA VAL A 62 -2.84 -2.76 -10.11
C VAL A 62 -3.18 -3.56 -8.87
N GLN A 63 -4.46 -3.65 -8.57
CA GLN A 63 -4.97 -4.33 -7.40
C GLN A 63 -4.79 -5.86 -7.50
N LEU A 64 -5.07 -6.44 -8.68
CA LEU A 64 -4.75 -7.83 -8.99
C LEU A 64 -3.26 -8.12 -8.86
N GLN A 65 -2.41 -7.27 -9.44
CA GLN A 65 -0.96 -7.43 -9.32
C GLN A 65 -0.50 -7.38 -7.86
N THR A 66 -1.02 -6.43 -7.08
CA THR A 66 -0.67 -6.29 -5.66
C THR A 66 -1.00 -7.58 -4.88
N GLN A 67 -2.09 -8.26 -5.21
CA GLN A 67 -2.50 -9.51 -4.56
C GLN A 67 -1.69 -10.73 -5.02
N LEU A 68 -1.28 -10.78 -6.29
CA LEU A 68 -0.44 -11.84 -6.83
C LEU A 68 0.99 -11.76 -6.30
N TYR A 69 1.56 -10.55 -6.26
CA TYR A 69 2.97 -10.32 -5.92
C TYR A 69 3.20 -9.96 -4.44
N TRP A 70 2.20 -10.12 -3.57
CA TRP A 70 2.30 -9.80 -2.14
C TRP A 70 3.50 -10.47 -1.44
N SER A 71 3.83 -11.70 -1.83
CA SER A 71 4.92 -12.46 -1.22
C SER A 71 6.30 -11.89 -1.54
N TYR A 72 6.43 -11.08 -2.59
CA TYR A 72 7.68 -10.44 -2.98
C TYR A 72 8.18 -9.45 -1.92
N CYS A 73 7.33 -9.02 -0.98
CA CYS A 73 7.75 -8.24 0.17
C CYS A 73 8.87 -8.93 0.98
N PHE A 74 8.86 -10.25 1.12
CA PHE A 74 9.89 -10.99 1.87
C PHE A 74 11.28 -10.92 1.22
N PRO A 75 11.49 -11.33 -0.04
CA PRO A 75 12.81 -11.28 -0.67
C PRO A 75 13.30 -9.84 -0.83
N ILE A 76 12.40 -8.88 -1.10
CA ILE A 76 12.76 -7.45 -1.12
C ILE A 76 13.29 -7.01 0.25
N SER A 77 12.64 -7.40 1.34
CA SER A 77 13.09 -7.08 2.70
C SER A 77 14.44 -7.73 3.04
N ILE A 78 14.65 -8.98 2.66
CA ILE A 78 15.93 -9.69 2.85
C ILE A 78 17.04 -8.99 2.06
N ALA A 79 16.81 -8.70 0.78
CA ALA A 79 17.76 -8.01 -0.08
C ALA A 79 18.11 -6.62 0.49
N TYR A 80 17.10 -5.88 0.95
CA TYR A 80 17.28 -4.59 1.61
C TYR A 80 18.20 -4.68 2.84
N VAL A 81 17.98 -5.65 3.73
CA VAL A 81 18.82 -5.85 4.92
C VAL A 81 20.27 -6.16 4.53
N LEU A 82 20.49 -7.04 3.54
CA LEU A 82 21.83 -7.37 3.04
C LEU A 82 22.54 -6.13 2.47
N ILE A 83 21.82 -5.30 1.70
CA ILE A 83 22.35 -4.04 1.15
C ILE A 83 22.76 -3.09 2.29
N ILE A 84 21.91 -2.92 3.30
CA ILE A 84 22.21 -2.07 4.46
C ILE A 84 23.49 -2.50 5.18
N PHE A 85 23.64 -3.79 5.46
CA PHE A 85 24.86 -4.30 6.10
C PHE A 85 26.09 -4.16 5.19
N GLY A 86 25.92 -4.37 3.87
CA GLY A 86 26.97 -4.16 2.88
C GLY A 86 27.46 -2.71 2.84
N ILE A 87 26.54 -1.74 2.80
CA ILE A 87 26.87 -0.31 2.83
C ILE A 87 27.56 0.05 4.16
N LYS A 88 27.04 -0.45 5.29
CA LYS A 88 27.64 -0.23 6.61
C LYS A 88 29.10 -0.71 6.66
N HIS A 89 29.38 -1.88 6.09
CA HIS A 89 30.74 -2.42 6.03
C HIS A 89 31.65 -1.59 5.11
N LEU A 90 31.18 -1.22 3.92
CA LEU A 90 31.93 -0.37 2.99
C LEU A 90 32.28 0.99 3.61
N MET A 91 31.36 1.52 4.42
CA MET A 91 31.55 2.77 5.09
C MET A 91 32.51 2.72 6.25
N TYR A 92 32.81 1.57 6.83
CA TYR A 92 33.72 1.44 7.97
C TYR A 92 35.02 2.24 7.78
N ASN A 93 35.62 2.21 6.59
CA ASN A 93 36.85 2.93 6.25
C ASN A 93 36.66 4.29 5.55
N ARG A 94 35.42 4.78 5.35
CA ARG A 94 35.14 6.09 4.70
C ARG A 94 34.71 7.17 5.70
N GLN A 95 34.92 8.43 5.36
CA GLN A 95 34.36 9.55 6.14
C GLN A 95 32.85 9.66 5.96
N ALA A 96 32.17 10.10 7.01
CA ALA A 96 30.73 10.32 7.04
C ALA A 96 30.29 11.39 6.02
N PHE A 97 29.23 11.13 5.27
CA PHE A 97 28.63 12.14 4.41
C PHE A 97 27.74 13.09 5.22
N ASN A 98 27.82 14.38 4.93
CA ASN A 98 26.93 15.37 5.56
C ASN A 98 25.58 15.45 4.82
N LEU A 99 24.73 14.44 5.03
CA LEU A 99 23.42 14.31 4.38
C LEU A 99 22.27 14.89 5.24
N ARG A 100 22.58 15.68 6.27
CA ARG A 100 21.59 16.17 7.25
C ARG A 100 20.46 16.98 6.61
N LYS A 101 20.79 17.85 5.64
CA LYS A 101 19.79 18.66 4.92
C LYS A 101 18.90 17.79 4.04
N LEU A 102 19.48 16.81 3.35
CA LEU A 102 18.75 15.89 2.48
C LEU A 102 17.81 15.00 3.30
N LEU A 103 18.27 14.46 4.43
CA LEU A 103 17.45 13.67 5.36
C LEU A 103 16.29 14.49 5.93
N MET A 104 16.54 15.75 6.30
CA MET A 104 15.49 16.65 6.77
C MET A 104 14.44 16.91 5.68
N LEU A 105 14.86 17.18 4.44
CA LEU A 105 13.96 17.39 3.32
C LEU A 105 13.14 16.13 3.00
N TRP A 106 13.78 14.96 3.07
CA TRP A 106 13.13 13.67 2.87
C TRP A 106 12.04 13.40 3.92
N ASN A 107 12.37 13.59 5.19
CA ASN A 107 11.41 13.42 6.29
C ASN A 107 10.27 14.44 6.22
N LEU A 108 10.56 15.67 5.81
CA LEU A 108 9.53 16.70 5.60
C LEU A 108 8.59 16.29 4.45
N PHE A 109 9.13 15.80 3.34
CA PHE A 109 8.35 15.30 2.22
C PHE A 109 7.42 14.15 2.65
N LEU A 110 7.93 13.16 3.36
CA LEU A 110 7.14 12.05 3.89
C LEU A 110 6.06 12.51 4.89
N ALA A 111 6.37 13.49 5.74
CA ALA A 111 5.42 14.06 6.67
C ALA A 111 4.26 14.76 5.94
N ILE A 112 4.56 15.59 4.93
CA ILE A 112 3.54 16.25 4.10
C ILE A 112 2.68 15.20 3.39
N PHE A 113 3.31 14.18 2.80
CA PHE A 113 2.60 13.08 2.15
C PHE A 113 1.66 12.36 3.12
N SER A 114 2.11 12.06 4.34
CA SER A 114 1.30 11.40 5.37
C SER A 114 0.11 12.26 5.82
N ILE A 115 0.31 13.58 5.95
CA ILE A 115 -0.77 14.53 6.27
C ILE A 115 -1.81 14.55 5.14
N LEU A 116 -1.39 14.58 3.87
CA LEU A 116 -2.31 14.57 2.73
C LEU A 116 -3.11 13.27 2.66
N GLY A 117 -2.46 12.12 2.85
CA GLY A 117 -3.15 10.83 2.90
C GLY A 117 -4.15 10.74 4.06
N THR A 118 -3.77 11.22 5.25
CA THR A 118 -4.66 11.28 6.41
C THR A 118 -5.84 12.21 6.13
N TYR A 119 -5.59 13.41 5.61
CA TYR A 119 -6.64 14.36 5.27
C TYR A 119 -7.66 13.76 4.30
N ARG A 120 -7.21 12.93 3.35
CA ARG A 120 -8.11 12.28 2.38
C ARG A 120 -8.90 11.11 2.97
N CYS A 121 -8.26 10.24 3.75
CA CYS A 121 -8.86 8.99 4.24
C CYS A 121 -9.61 9.15 5.57
N LEU A 122 -9.27 10.14 6.38
CA LEU A 122 -9.82 10.35 7.72
C LEU A 122 -11.35 10.58 7.73
N PRO A 123 -11.94 11.39 6.82
CA PRO A 123 -13.39 11.61 6.82
C PRO A 123 -14.19 10.33 6.58
N GLU A 124 -13.75 9.48 5.66
CA GLU A 124 -14.37 8.17 5.43
C GLU A 124 -14.24 7.28 6.68
N PHE A 125 -13.05 7.26 7.28
CA PHE A 125 -12.81 6.44 8.46
C PHE A 125 -13.70 6.83 9.64
N ILE A 126 -13.86 8.14 9.88
CA ILE A 126 -14.78 8.67 10.90
C ILE A 126 -16.22 8.27 10.55
N HIS A 127 -16.62 8.38 9.28
CA HIS A 127 -17.96 8.00 8.85
C HIS A 127 -18.27 6.53 9.15
N ILE A 128 -17.38 5.60 8.77
CA ILE A 128 -17.54 4.16 9.03
C ILE A 128 -17.66 3.87 10.53
N ILE A 129 -16.85 4.53 11.36
CA ILE A 129 -16.92 4.35 12.82
C ILE A 129 -18.26 4.86 13.37
N GLN A 130 -18.76 6.00 12.87
CA GLN A 130 -20.01 6.59 13.34
C GLN A 130 -21.25 5.81 12.90
N THR A 131 -21.26 5.27 11.68
CA THR A 131 -22.44 4.59 11.11
C THR A 131 -22.48 3.10 11.49
N ASP A 132 -21.36 2.41 11.37
CA ASP A 132 -21.29 0.95 11.49
C ASP A 132 -20.53 0.47 12.74
N GLY A 133 -19.93 1.40 13.48
CA GLY A 133 -19.15 1.12 14.69
C GLY A 133 -17.71 0.67 14.40
N ILE A 134 -16.91 0.56 15.47
CA ILE A 134 -15.48 0.20 15.39
C ILE A 134 -15.28 -1.19 14.78
N ARG A 135 -16.22 -2.12 14.95
CA ARG A 135 -16.12 -3.46 14.37
C ARG A 135 -16.15 -3.44 12.84
N ALA A 136 -16.88 -2.50 12.27
CA ALA A 136 -16.99 -2.40 10.82
C ALA A 136 -15.72 -1.83 10.17
N SER A 137 -14.93 -1.03 10.90
CA SER A 137 -13.72 -0.41 10.34
C SER A 137 -12.65 -1.42 9.90
N TYR A 138 -12.65 -2.62 10.46
CA TYR A 138 -11.72 -3.70 10.07
C TYR A 138 -12.40 -4.91 9.44
N THR A 139 -13.74 -4.99 9.44
CA THR A 139 -14.48 -6.10 8.82
C THR A 139 -15.05 -5.73 7.45
N LYS A 140 -15.32 -4.45 7.18
CA LYS A 140 -15.84 -3.97 5.89
C LYS A 140 -14.72 -3.36 5.04
N SER A 141 -14.55 -3.87 3.82
CA SER A 141 -13.61 -3.33 2.83
C SER A 141 -14.22 -2.19 2.00
N THR A 142 -14.84 -1.20 2.65
CA THR A 142 -15.51 -0.08 1.97
C THR A 142 -14.56 0.72 1.08
N TYR A 143 -13.26 0.74 1.41
CA TYR A 143 -12.21 1.39 0.62
C TYR A 143 -12.12 0.88 -0.83
N TYR A 144 -12.59 -0.33 -1.11
CA TYR A 144 -12.59 -0.92 -2.45
C TYR A 144 -13.67 -0.36 -3.37
N ALA A 145 -14.75 0.19 -2.81
CA ALA A 145 -15.84 0.73 -3.60
C ALA A 145 -15.53 2.15 -4.12
N ASP A 146 -14.65 2.88 -3.41
CA ASP A 146 -14.20 4.22 -3.81
C ASP A 146 -12.78 4.17 -4.39
N TYR A 147 -12.66 4.48 -5.68
CA TYR A 147 -11.38 4.53 -6.39
C TYR A 147 -10.41 5.54 -5.77
N ARG A 148 -10.93 6.61 -5.16
CA ARG A 148 -10.11 7.69 -4.58
C ARG A 148 -9.38 7.15 -3.36
N LEU A 149 -10.09 6.47 -2.46
CA LEU A 149 -9.49 5.85 -1.29
C LEU A 149 -8.51 4.74 -1.69
N SER A 150 -8.90 3.88 -2.63
CA SER A 150 -8.04 2.80 -3.13
C SER A 150 -6.67 3.31 -3.61
N VAL A 151 -6.62 4.42 -4.35
CA VAL A 151 -5.37 5.06 -4.78
C VAL A 151 -4.52 5.52 -3.60
N TRP A 152 -5.13 6.20 -2.63
CA TRP A 152 -4.40 6.72 -1.48
C TRP A 152 -3.90 5.60 -0.57
N TYR A 153 -4.63 4.50 -0.43
CA TYR A 153 -4.15 3.28 0.24
C TYR A 153 -2.98 2.63 -0.50
N LEU A 154 -3.01 2.59 -1.83
CA LEU A 154 -1.88 2.11 -2.62
C LEU A 154 -0.65 3.01 -2.39
N PHE A 155 -0.81 4.33 -2.47
CA PHE A 155 0.30 5.26 -2.22
C PHE A 155 0.83 5.15 -0.80
N PHE A 156 -0.03 4.98 0.20
CA PHE A 156 0.37 4.73 1.58
C PHE A 156 1.15 3.42 1.73
N THR A 157 0.74 2.36 1.03
CA THR A 157 1.47 1.09 1.03
C THR A 157 2.86 1.26 0.42
N VAL A 158 2.93 1.95 -0.72
CA VAL A 158 4.19 2.26 -1.41
C VAL A 158 5.09 3.16 -0.55
N SER A 159 4.52 4.11 0.20
CA SER A 159 5.32 5.02 1.04
C SER A 159 6.08 4.29 2.15
N LYS A 160 5.61 3.13 2.61
CA LYS A 160 6.36 2.28 3.56
C LYS A 160 7.65 1.72 2.98
N ALA A 161 7.68 1.43 1.68
CA ALA A 161 8.92 1.07 1.01
C ALA A 161 9.87 2.26 0.89
N PHE A 162 9.34 3.47 0.64
CA PHE A 162 10.14 4.69 0.60
C PHE A 162 10.67 5.11 1.98
N GLU A 163 9.93 4.83 3.06
CA GLU A 163 10.41 5.05 4.43
C GLU A 163 11.77 4.36 4.65
N LEU A 164 11.95 3.12 4.18
CA LEU A 164 13.21 2.35 4.32
C LEU A 164 14.46 3.06 3.74
N ILE A 165 14.30 4.01 2.83
CA ILE A 165 15.42 4.79 2.28
C ILE A 165 16.03 5.70 3.36
N ASP A 166 15.25 6.09 4.39
CA ASP A 166 15.73 6.88 5.53
C ASP A 166 16.96 6.24 6.21
N THR A 167 16.92 4.92 6.38
CA THR A 167 17.91 4.12 7.07
C THR A 167 19.15 3.97 6.21
N MET A 168 19.00 3.97 4.87
CA MET A 168 20.15 4.06 3.97
C MET A 168 20.90 5.38 4.17
N PHE A 169 20.19 6.51 4.26
CA PHE A 169 20.81 7.82 4.51
C PHE A 169 21.48 7.90 5.88
N ILE A 170 20.90 7.25 6.90
CA ILE A 170 21.49 7.16 8.23
C ILE A 170 22.81 6.37 8.16
N VAL A 171 22.79 5.17 7.57
CA VAL A 171 24.00 4.35 7.41
C VAL A 171 25.06 5.12 6.62
N LEU A 172 24.66 5.85 5.58
CA LEU A 172 25.51 6.76 4.77
C LEU A 172 26.18 7.89 5.55
N ARG A 173 25.75 8.15 6.78
CA ARG A 173 26.35 9.15 7.67
C ARG A 173 27.23 8.55 8.77
N LYS A 174 27.27 7.22 8.93
CA LYS A 174 27.78 6.53 10.14
C LYS A 174 27.01 6.97 11.38
#